data_AF-A0A831WPL4-F1
#
_entry.id   AF-A0A831WPL4-F1
#
_cell.length_a   1.000
_cell.length_b   1.000
_cell.length_c   1.000
_cell.angle_alpha   90.00
_cell.angle_beta   90.00
_cell.angle_gamma   90.00
#
_symmetry.space_group_name_H-M   'P 1'
#
loop_
_entity.id
_entity.type
_entity.pdbx_description
1 polymer ?
#
loop_
_entity_poly.entity_id
_entity_poly.type
_entity_poly.pdbx_seq_one_letter_code
_entity_poly.pdbx_strand_id
1 'polypeptide(L)'
;LPDTYLEKVDKASMAVGLEARVPFLDHNLVEFAFSIPANCKIRGITTKYILKKAMSRFLPRKVLKKRKHGFAVPTEPWFRNELKNFAFEIIMDDLTYRRGFLNKQYVEKIYQDHLSGRQVRDYHLWLLLNFELWCRQYLDQN
;
A
#
# COMPACT_ATOMS: atom_id res chain seq x y z
N LEU A 1 -10.71 -5.92 4.69
CA LEU A 1 -11.23 -5.56 3.33
C LEU A 1 -11.92 -4.21 3.39
N PRO A 2 -12.94 -4.00 4.27
CA PRO A 2 -13.61 -2.71 4.44
C PRO A 2 -12.62 -1.63 4.89
N ASP A 3 -11.93 -1.89 6.00
CA ASP A 3 -11.13 -0.90 6.75
C ASP A 3 -9.69 -0.77 6.22
N THR A 4 -9.44 -1.13 4.97
CA THR A 4 -8.08 -1.06 4.42
C THR A 4 -8.02 -0.86 2.92
N TYR A 5 -8.81 -1.60 2.14
CA TYR A 5 -8.76 -1.49 0.68
C TYR A 5 -9.92 -0.68 0.14
N LEU A 6 -11.14 -0.91 0.65
CA LEU A 6 -12.32 -0.16 0.22
C LEU A 6 -12.23 1.29 0.70
N GLU A 7 -11.91 1.51 1.97
CA GLU A 7 -11.74 2.85 2.53
C GLU A 7 -10.69 3.69 1.77
N LYS A 8 -9.54 3.10 1.41
CA LYS A 8 -8.49 3.83 0.68
C LYS A 8 -8.94 4.26 -0.70
N VAL A 9 -9.62 3.37 -1.43
CA VAL A 9 -10.13 3.66 -2.77
C VAL A 9 -11.23 4.72 -2.68
N ASP A 10 -12.15 4.56 -1.74
CA ASP A 10 -13.26 5.50 -1.51
C ASP A 10 -12.74 6.91 -1.21
N LYS A 11 -11.92 7.07 -0.17
CA LYS A 11 -11.33 8.37 0.21
C LYS A 11 -10.54 9.01 -0.94
N ALA A 12 -9.70 8.24 -1.63
CA ALA A 12 -8.90 8.77 -2.73
C ALA A 12 -9.74 9.18 -3.94
N SER A 13 -10.76 8.41 -4.29
CA SER A 13 -11.64 8.70 -5.43
C SER A 13 -12.58 9.87 -5.15
N MET A 14 -13.19 9.91 -3.96
CA MET A 14 -14.11 10.98 -3.56
C MET A 14 -13.40 12.32 -3.34
N ALA A 15 -12.11 12.31 -2.95
CA ALA A 15 -11.29 13.52 -2.87
C ALA A 15 -11.19 14.28 -4.21
N VAL A 16 -11.46 13.61 -5.34
CA VAL A 16 -11.49 14.21 -6.69
C VAL A 16 -12.86 14.04 -7.37
N GLY A 17 -13.92 13.76 -6.61
CA GLY A 17 -15.29 13.64 -7.12
C GLY A 17 -15.55 12.43 -8.02
N LEU A 18 -14.74 11.37 -7.92
CA LEU A 18 -14.90 10.13 -8.70
C LEU A 18 -15.56 9.04 -7.85
N GLU A 19 -16.57 8.36 -8.41
CA GLU A 19 -17.23 7.22 -7.77
C GLU A 19 -16.61 5.88 -8.24
N ALA A 20 -15.88 5.20 -7.36
CA ALA A 20 -15.32 3.88 -7.66
C ALA A 20 -16.35 2.75 -7.44
N ARG A 21 -16.50 1.86 -8.43
CA ARG A 21 -17.34 0.65 -8.31
C ARG A 21 -16.50 -0.61 -8.07
N VAL A 22 -17.04 -1.56 -7.31
CA VAL A 22 -16.38 -2.81 -6.93
C VAL A 22 -17.17 -4.06 -7.36
N PRO A 23 -17.22 -4.39 -8.67
CA PRO A 23 -18.08 -5.46 -9.19
C PRO A 23 -17.87 -6.84 -8.56
N PHE A 24 -16.67 -7.14 -8.08
CA PHE A 24 -16.38 -8.41 -7.39
C PHE A 24 -17.06 -8.57 -6.03
N LEU A 25 -17.65 -7.49 -5.48
CA LEU A 25 -18.42 -7.49 -4.24
C LEU A 25 -19.93 -7.39 -4.48
N ASP A 26 -20.40 -7.52 -5.72
CA ASP A 26 -21.83 -7.67 -5.98
C ASP A 26 -22.38 -8.90 -5.24
N HIS A 27 -23.53 -8.72 -4.58
CA HIS A 27 -24.10 -9.75 -3.71
C HIS A 27 -24.43 -11.05 -4.47
N ASN A 28 -24.98 -10.97 -5.69
CA ASN A 28 -25.29 -12.16 -6.48
C ASN A 28 -24.01 -12.91 -6.87
N LEU A 29 -22.97 -12.18 -7.26
CA LEU A 29 -21.68 -12.78 -7.59
C LEU A 29 -21.04 -13.43 -6.36
N VAL A 30 -21.12 -12.77 -5.21
CA VAL A 30 -20.59 -13.29 -3.94
C VAL A 30 -21.34 -14.55 -3.52
N GLU A 31 -22.66 -14.54 -3.49
CA GLU A 31 -23.51 -15.71 -3.18
C GLU A 31 -23.22 -16.88 -4.11
N PHE A 32 -23.15 -16.62 -5.43
CA PHE A 32 -22.73 -17.63 -6.40
C PHE A 32 -21.32 -18.15 -6.12
N ALA A 33 -20.37 -17.26 -5.83
CA ALA A 33 -19.01 -17.67 -5.49
C ALA A 33 -18.97 -18.52 -4.21
N PHE A 34 -19.87 -18.31 -3.24
CA PHE A 34 -19.96 -19.12 -2.02
C PHE A 34 -20.49 -20.52 -2.30
N SER A 35 -21.45 -20.70 -3.22
CA SER A 35 -22.00 -22.03 -3.58
C SER A 35 -21.01 -22.93 -4.33
N ILE A 36 -19.97 -22.38 -4.95
CA ILE A 36 -18.96 -23.16 -5.68
C ILE A 36 -18.12 -24.01 -4.71
N PRO A 37 -17.89 -25.32 -5.00
CA PRO A 37 -16.98 -26.17 -4.25
C PRO A 37 -15.54 -25.62 -4.13
N ALA A 38 -14.90 -25.84 -2.98
CA ALA A 38 -13.56 -25.30 -2.70
C ALA A 38 -12.48 -25.76 -3.70
N ASN A 39 -12.54 -27.02 -4.15
CA ASN A 39 -11.62 -27.60 -5.15
C ASN A 39 -11.71 -26.94 -6.54
N CYS A 40 -12.80 -26.22 -6.83
CA CYS A 40 -12.94 -25.40 -8.03
C CYS A 40 -12.27 -24.03 -7.86
N LYS A 41 -12.19 -23.51 -6.63
CA LYS A 41 -11.54 -22.23 -6.31
C LYS A 41 -10.02 -22.37 -6.22
N ILE A 42 -9.56 -23.49 -5.66
CA ILE A 42 -8.15 -23.83 -5.46
C ILE A 42 -7.89 -25.23 -6.02
N ARG A 43 -6.93 -25.35 -6.94
CA ARG A 43 -6.52 -26.63 -7.52
C ARG A 43 -5.01 -26.82 -7.38
N GLY A 44 -4.59 -27.69 -6.46
CA GLY A 44 -3.19 -27.77 -6.02
C GLY A 44 -2.71 -26.42 -5.51
N ILE A 45 -1.58 -25.92 -6.04
CA ILE A 45 -1.04 -24.59 -5.70
C ILE A 45 -1.71 -23.44 -6.48
N THR A 46 -2.66 -23.73 -7.37
CA THR A 46 -3.29 -22.71 -8.22
C THR A 46 -4.50 -22.09 -7.53
N THR A 47 -4.33 -20.86 -7.05
CA THR A 47 -5.44 -20.03 -6.53
C THR A 47 -6.27 -19.41 -7.65
N LYS A 48 -7.53 -19.05 -7.34
CA LYS A 48 -8.48 -18.42 -8.27
C LYS A 48 -8.70 -19.26 -9.53
N TYR A 49 -8.68 -20.59 -9.40
CA TYR A 49 -8.65 -21.52 -10.54
C TYR A 49 -9.84 -21.34 -11.47
N ILE A 50 -11.07 -21.42 -10.94
CA ILE A 50 -12.29 -21.23 -11.74
C ILE A 50 -12.36 -19.84 -12.38
N LEU A 51 -11.96 -18.77 -11.66
CA LEU A 51 -11.93 -17.41 -12.20
C LEU A 51 -10.94 -17.30 -13.37
N LYS A 52 -9.74 -17.87 -13.25
CA LYS A 52 -8.75 -17.91 -14.34
C LYS A 52 -9.27 -18.69 -15.55
N LYS A 53 -10.00 -19.79 -15.31
CA LYS A 53 -10.61 -20.58 -16.39
C LYS A 53 -11.73 -19.79 -17.09
N ALA A 54 -12.61 -19.14 -16.34
CA ALA A 54 -13.68 -18.31 -16.89
C ALA A 54 -13.13 -17.14 -17.73
N MET A 55 -12.03 -16.53 -17.30
CA MET A 55 -11.42 -15.39 -17.98
C MET A 55 -10.47 -15.78 -19.13
N SER A 56 -10.25 -17.07 -19.40
CA SER A 56 -9.22 -17.50 -20.34
C SER A 56 -9.48 -17.10 -21.79
N ARG A 57 -10.74 -16.78 -22.12
CA ARG A 57 -11.17 -16.30 -23.44
C ARG A 57 -10.95 -14.79 -23.61
N PHE A 58 -10.80 -14.04 -22.51
CA PHE A 58 -10.72 -12.59 -22.50
C PHE A 58 -9.31 -12.07 -22.21
N LEU A 59 -8.48 -12.85 -21.50
CA LEU A 59 -7.18 -12.40 -21.02
C LEU A 59 -6.01 -13.18 -21.65
N PRO A 60 -4.89 -12.52 -21.95
CA PRO A 60 -3.68 -13.20 -22.42
C PRO A 60 -3.15 -14.23 -21.42
N ARG A 61 -2.52 -15.29 -21.93
CA ARG A 61 -1.94 -16.38 -21.11
C ARG A 61 -0.96 -15.88 -20.05
N LYS A 62 -0.21 -14.81 -20.33
CA LYS A 62 0.73 -14.17 -19.38
C LYS A 62 0.01 -13.62 -18.14
N VAL A 63 -1.16 -12.99 -18.32
CA VAL A 63 -1.97 -12.44 -17.21
C VAL A 63 -2.56 -13.58 -16.37
N LEU A 64 -3.10 -14.61 -17.02
CA LEU A 64 -3.70 -15.77 -16.34
C LEU A 64 -2.68 -16.55 -15.50
N LYS A 65 -1.43 -16.64 -15.97
CA LYS A 65 -0.33 -17.32 -15.26
C LYS A 65 0.28 -16.49 -14.13
N LYS A 66 -0.03 -15.19 -14.03
CA LYS A 66 0.49 -14.34 -12.96
C LYS A 66 0.12 -14.91 -11.58
N ARG A 67 1.09 -14.96 -10.68
CA ARG A 67 0.87 -15.33 -9.28
C ARG A 67 0.05 -14.23 -8.59
N LYS A 68 -0.78 -14.61 -7.63
CA LYS A 68 -1.47 -13.64 -6.76
C LYS A 68 -0.39 -12.83 -6.04
N HIS A 69 -0.43 -11.51 -6.19
CA HIS A 69 0.33 -10.58 -5.38
C HIS A 69 -0.65 -9.69 -4.63
N GLY A 70 -0.24 -9.20 -3.47
CA GLY A 70 -1.02 -8.21 -2.73
C GLY A 70 -0.97 -6.82 -3.37
N PHE A 71 -1.64 -5.88 -2.74
CA PHE A 71 -1.59 -4.45 -3.07
C PHE A 71 -0.49 -3.75 -2.27
N ALA A 72 0.73 -4.32 -2.29
CA ALA A 72 1.86 -3.70 -1.61
C ALA A 72 2.17 -2.37 -2.31
N VAL A 73 2.30 -1.32 -1.50
CA VAL A 73 2.73 0.00 -1.97
C VAL A 73 4.24 -0.05 -2.16
N PRO A 74 4.79 0.38 -3.30
CA PRO A 74 6.22 0.31 -3.56
C PRO A 74 6.96 1.44 -2.84
N THR A 75 6.97 1.41 -1.51
CA THR A 75 7.59 2.47 -0.68
C THR A 75 9.10 2.55 -0.86
N GLU A 76 9.79 1.42 -1.05
CA GLU A 76 11.24 1.39 -1.28
C GLU A 76 11.67 2.29 -2.46
N PRO A 77 11.22 2.08 -3.70
CA PRO A 77 11.62 2.94 -4.81
C PRO A 77 11.15 4.39 -4.61
N TRP A 78 10.01 4.62 -3.96
CA TRP A 78 9.52 5.97 -3.71
C TRP A 78 10.46 6.77 -2.81
N PHE A 79 10.91 6.22 -1.67
CA PHE A 79 11.85 6.93 -0.79
C PHE A 79 13.22 7.16 -1.41
N ARG A 80 13.60 6.38 -2.43
CA ARG A 80 14.83 6.63 -3.20
C ARG A 80 14.65 7.63 -4.33
N ASN A 81 13.42 7.80 -4.83
CA ASN A 81 13.12 8.58 -6.02
C ASN A 81 12.01 9.62 -5.75
N GLU A 82 10.76 9.30 -6.09
CA GLU A 82 9.67 10.28 -6.21
C GLU A 82 9.31 10.95 -4.87
N LEU A 83 9.41 10.24 -3.76
CA LEU A 83 9.12 10.72 -2.41
C LEU A 83 10.37 11.26 -1.69
N LYS A 84 11.56 11.10 -2.26
CA LYS A 84 12.83 11.40 -1.60
C LYS A 84 12.90 12.82 -1.06
N ASN A 85 12.64 13.83 -1.89
CA ASN A 85 12.79 15.23 -1.51
C ASN A 85 11.76 15.63 -0.45
N PHE A 86 10.49 15.26 -0.66
CA PHE A 86 9.42 15.52 0.29
C PHE A 86 9.69 14.86 1.66
N ALA A 87 10.13 13.59 1.66
CA ALA A 87 10.50 12.91 2.88
C ALA A 87 11.69 13.56 3.57
N PHE A 88 12.72 13.97 2.81
CA PHE A 88 13.89 14.65 3.36
C PHE A 88 13.50 15.96 4.05
N GLU A 89 12.74 16.81 3.36
CA GLU A 89 12.31 18.12 3.86
C GLU A 89 11.59 18.00 5.19
N ILE A 90 10.69 17.02 5.33
CA ILE A 90 9.93 16.81 6.56
C ILE A 90 10.78 16.12 7.64
N ILE A 91 11.47 15.03 7.32
CA ILE A 91 12.18 14.22 8.31
C ILE A 91 13.41 14.95 8.85
N MET A 92 14.08 15.77 8.04
CA MET A 92 15.32 16.47 8.44
C MET A 92 15.08 17.89 8.98
N ASP A 93 13.84 18.36 8.96
CA ASP A 93 13.45 19.63 9.58
C ASP A 93 13.80 19.65 11.07
N ASP A 94 14.31 20.78 11.57
CA ASP A 94 14.58 20.94 13.00
C ASP A 94 13.30 20.87 13.84
N LEU A 95 12.14 21.27 13.30
CA LEU A 95 10.84 21.13 13.96
C LEU A 95 10.56 19.68 14.40
N THR A 96 10.95 18.71 13.57
CA THR A 96 10.79 17.27 13.82
C THR A 96 11.47 16.83 15.12
N TYR A 97 12.60 17.46 15.46
CA TYR A 97 13.42 17.09 16.61
C TYR A 97 13.17 17.95 17.86
N ARG A 98 12.60 19.15 17.71
CA ARG A 98 12.31 20.06 18.84
C ARG A 98 11.41 19.44 19.91
N ARG A 99 10.54 18.51 19.52
CA ARG A 99 9.63 17.81 20.45
C ARG A 99 10.34 16.78 21.33
N GLY A 100 11.57 16.39 21.00
CA GLY A 100 12.36 15.43 21.79
C GLY A 100 11.96 13.96 21.65
N PHE A 101 11.01 13.62 20.77
CA PHE A 101 10.59 12.22 20.55
C PHE A 101 11.60 11.41 19.74
N LEU A 102 12.38 12.06 18.88
CA LEU A 102 13.25 11.41 17.91
C LEU A 102 14.71 11.78 18.13
N ASN A 103 15.60 10.81 17.95
CA ASN A 103 17.04 11.02 17.95
C ASN A 103 17.52 11.37 16.53
N LYS A 104 17.97 12.61 16.31
CA LYS A 104 18.39 13.11 14.99
C LYS A 104 19.49 12.27 14.36
N GLN A 105 20.53 11.94 15.12
CA GLN A 105 21.67 11.17 14.61
C GLN A 105 21.24 9.77 14.14
N TYR A 106 20.31 9.13 14.86
CA TYR A 106 19.80 7.81 14.49
C TYR A 106 18.91 7.87 13.25
N VAL A 107 18.04 8.90 13.14
CA VAL A 107 17.17 9.09 11.98
C VAL A 107 18.00 9.38 10.72
N GLU A 108 19.02 10.24 10.82
CA GLU A 108 19.97 10.50 9.73
C GLU A 108 20.66 9.22 9.28
N LYS A 109 21.10 8.37 10.23
CA LYS A 109 21.70 7.07 9.91
C LYS A 109 20.74 6.17 9.12
N ILE A 110 19.49 6.02 9.58
CA ILE A 110 18.48 5.20 8.90
C ILE A 110 18.24 5.73 7.47
N TYR A 111 18.14 7.04 7.32
CA TYR A 111 17.90 7.68 6.04
C TYR A 111 19.06 7.43 5.06
N GLN A 112 20.31 7.59 5.51
CA GLN A 112 21.49 7.34 4.69
C GLN A 112 21.67 5.85 4.36
N ASP A 113 21.42 4.95 5.31
CA ASP A 113 21.45 3.50 5.07
C ASP A 113 20.45 3.10 3.98
N HIS A 114 19.28 3.77 3.92
CA HIS A 114 18.28 3.54 2.88
C HIS A 114 18.69 4.03 1.49
N LEU A 115 19.13 5.29 1.42
CA LEU A 115 19.49 5.95 0.17
C LEU A 115 20.73 5.33 -0.47
N SER A 116 21.71 4.93 0.33
CA SER A 116 22.92 4.25 -0.15
C SER A 116 22.65 2.81 -0.62
N GLY A 117 21.46 2.27 -0.37
CA GLY A 117 21.14 0.87 -0.65
C GLY A 117 21.80 -0.12 0.32
N ARG A 118 22.51 0.36 1.35
CA ARG A 118 23.13 -0.50 2.37
C ARG A 118 22.09 -1.34 3.11
N GLN A 119 20.94 -0.76 3.43
CA GLN A 119 19.81 -1.46 4.04
C GLN A 119 18.47 -0.97 3.49
N VAL A 120 17.49 -1.87 3.39
CA VAL A 120 16.10 -1.49 3.07
C VAL A 120 15.42 -1.04 4.36
N ARG A 121 15.07 0.25 4.45
CA ARG A 121 14.52 0.92 5.64
C ARG A 121 13.25 1.73 5.32
N ASP A 122 12.67 1.52 4.14
CA ASP A 122 11.49 2.23 3.64
C ASP A 122 10.31 2.17 4.61
N TYR A 123 10.08 1.04 5.27
CA TYR A 123 9.03 0.94 6.29
C TYR A 123 9.27 1.86 7.50
N HIS A 124 10.53 1.99 7.95
CA HIS A 124 10.87 2.89 9.06
C HIS A 124 10.69 4.34 8.65
N LEU A 125 11.16 4.70 7.44
CA LEU A 125 11.00 6.04 6.89
C LEU A 125 9.53 6.40 6.67
N TRP A 126 8.72 5.43 6.23
CA TRP A 126 7.27 5.61 6.10
C TRP A 126 6.62 5.90 7.44
N LEU A 127 6.94 5.13 8.48
CA LEU A 127 6.42 5.37 9.82
C LEU A 127 6.85 6.73 10.37
N LEU A 128 8.13 7.09 10.24
CA LEU A 128 8.66 8.38 10.67
C LEU A 128 7.98 9.55 9.96
N LEU A 129 7.82 9.47 8.64
CA LEU A 129 7.15 10.50 7.85
C LEU A 129 5.69 10.69 8.28
N ASN A 130 4.94 9.60 8.44
CA ASN A 130 3.54 9.66 8.88
C ASN A 130 3.41 10.19 10.31
N PHE A 131 4.29 9.78 11.21
CA PHE A 131 4.33 10.26 12.58
C PHE A 131 4.61 11.77 12.63
N GLU A 132 5.59 12.25 11.86
CA GLU A 132 5.92 13.66 11.82
C GLU A 132 4.78 14.50 11.25
N LEU A 133 4.18 14.07 10.14
CA LEU A 133 3.00 14.74 9.55
C LEU A 133 1.84 14.82 10.55
N TRP A 134 1.61 13.76 11.32
CA TRP A 134 0.61 13.76 12.37
C TRP A 134 0.94 14.75 13.50
N CYS A 135 2.19 14.79 13.97
CA CYS A 135 2.61 15.76 14.99
C CYS A 135 2.38 17.20 14.52
N ARG A 136 2.78 17.55 13.30
CA ARG A 136 2.55 18.89 12.73
C ARG A 136 1.07 19.25 12.66
N GLN A 137 0.22 18.29 12.31
CA GLN A 137 -1.22 18.52 12.13
C GLN A 137 -1.99 18.60 13.45
N TYR A 138 -1.60 17.83 14.48
CA TYR A 138 -2.43 17.64 15.68
C TYR A 138 -1.76 18.03 16.99
N LEU A 139 -0.43 18.09 17.05
CA LEU A 139 0.29 18.54 18.25
C LEU A 139 0.69 20.01 18.15
N ASP A 140 1.14 20.45 16.98
CA ASP A 140 1.68 21.82 16.80
C ASP A 140 0.62 22.85 16.40
N GLN A 141 -0.54 22.41 15.88
CA GLN A 141 -1.65 23.29 15.44
C GLN A 141 -2.70 23.56 16.54
N ASN A 142 -2.36 23.39 17.82
CA ASN A 142 -3.22 23.83 18.95
C ASN A 142 -2.78 25.19 19.50
#